data_AF-A0A9E0ZSI4-F1
#
_entry.id   AF-A0A9E0ZSI4-F1
#
_cell.length_a   1.000
_cell.length_b   1.000
_cell.length_c   1.000
_cell.angle_alpha   90.00
_cell.angle_beta   90.00
_cell.angle_gamma   90.00
#
_symmetry.space_group_name_H-M   'P 1'
#
loop_
_entity.id
_entity.type
_entity.pdbx_description
1 polymer ?
#
loop_
_entity_poly.entity_id
_entity_poly.type
_entity_poly.pdbx_seq_one_letter_code
_entity_poly.pdbx_strand_id
1 'polypeptide(L)' 'MNYKNLIKQIAAIHNTTPNEVDTQIRKAISKAGYDLEPKEFIFMIMQRVKKQIN' A
#
# COMPACT_ATOMS: atom_id res chain seq x y z
N MET A 1 -5.62 -4.96 -9.21
CA MET A 1 -5.94 -4.43 -7.86
C MET A 1 -6.39 -2.99 -7.97
N ASN A 2 -7.54 -2.62 -7.38
CA ASN A 2 -7.99 -1.22 -7.30
C ASN A 2 -7.53 -0.61 -5.97
N TYR A 3 -6.48 0.20 -6.00
CA TYR A 3 -5.89 0.82 -4.82
C TYR A 3 -6.89 1.71 -4.05
N LYS A 4 -7.77 2.45 -4.75
CA LYS A 4 -8.80 3.29 -4.10
C LYS A 4 -9.82 2.47 -3.31
N ASN A 5 -10.19 1.29 -3.79
CA ASN A 5 -11.09 0.40 -3.03
C ASN A 5 -10.36 -0.25 -1.85
N LEU A 6 -9.09 -0.60 -2.01
CA LEU A 6 -8.27 -1.17 -0.93
C LEU A 6 -8.15 -0.20 0.26
N ILE A 7 -7.78 1.07 0.00
CA ILE A 7 -7.65 2.06 1.08
C ILE A 7 -8.98 2.33 1.79
N LYS A 8 -10.12 2.26 1.09
CA LYS A 8 -11.45 2.40 1.69
C LYS A 8 -11.77 1.25 2.65
N GLN A 9 -11.44 0.02 2.27
CA GLN A 9 -11.66 -1.16 3.11
C GLN A 9 -10.78 -1.10 4.37
N ILE A 10 -9.50 -0.77 4.22
CA ILE A 10 -8.57 -0.62 5.34
C ILE A 10 -9.07 0.50 6.27
N ALA A 11 -9.51 1.64 5.72
CA ALA A 11 -10.05 2.73 6.51
C ALA A 11 -11.25 2.32 7.36
N ALA A 12 -12.17 1.53 6.79
CA ALA A 12 -13.32 0.99 7.52
C ALA A 12 -12.91 0.03 8.65
N ILE A 13 -11.96 -0.87 8.39
CA ILE A 13 -11.46 -1.85 9.39
C ILE A 13 -10.81 -1.15 10.58
N HIS A 14 -10.07 -0.06 10.33
CA HIS A 14 -9.31 0.66 11.36
C HIS A 14 -10.02 1.90 11.91
N ASN A 15 -11.32 2.09 11.60
CA ASN A 15 -12.11 3.25 12.00
C ASN A 15 -11.39 4.59 11.74
N THR A 16 -10.85 4.74 10.53
CA THR A 16 -10.11 5.92 10.08
C THR A 16 -10.59 6.37 8.69
N THR A 17 -9.92 7.34 8.07
CA THR A 17 -10.27 7.85 6.74
C THR A 17 -9.37 7.27 5.64
N PRO A 18 -9.86 7.11 4.40
CA PRO A 18 -9.03 6.66 3.28
C PRO A 18 -7.80 7.57 3.04
N ASN A 19 -7.93 8.87 3.32
CA ASN A 19 -6.85 9.83 3.18
C ASN A 19 -5.74 9.63 4.22
N GLU A 20 -6.13 9.31 5.47
CA GLU A 20 -5.16 9.00 6.52
C GLU A 20 -4.41 7.71 6.18
N VAL A 21 -5.11 6.67 5.72
CA VAL A 21 -4.49 5.42 5.27
C VAL A 21 -3.48 5.70 4.14
N ASP A 22 -3.87 6.44 3.11
CA ASP A 22 -2.97 6.78 1.99
C ASP A 22 -1.74 7.57 2.46
N THR A 23 -1.95 8.55 3.34
CA THR A 23 -0.88 9.37 3.91
C THR A 23 0.12 8.51 4.69
N GLN A 24 -0.36 7.59 5.52
CA GLN A 24 0.50 6.70 6.31
C GLN A 24 1.27 5.72 5.43
N ILE A 25 0.64 5.17 4.39
CA ILE A 25 1.32 4.29 3.42
C ILE A 25 2.45 5.05 2.71
N ARG A 26 2.19 6.26 2.20
CA ARG A 26 3.22 7.09 1.54
C ARG A 26 4.37 7.43 2.48
N LYS A 27 4.06 7.81 3.72
CA LYS A 27 5.08 8.06 4.76
C LYS A 27 5.92 6.82 5.03
N ALA A 28 5.32 5.63 5.10
CA ALA A 28 6.03 4.38 5.32
C ALA A 28 6.98 4.03 4.16
N ILE A 29 6.51 4.20 2.92
CA ILE A 29 7.31 3.96 1.70
C ILE A 29 8.52 4.92 1.66
N SER A 30 8.28 6.21 1.91
CA SER A 30 9.34 7.23 1.96
C SER A 30 10.35 6.95 3.08
N LYS A 31 9.88 6.57 4.29
CA LYS A 31 10.75 6.16 5.40
C LYS A 31 11.59 4.92 5.09
N ALA A 32 11.10 4.04 4.24
CA ALA A 32 11.84 2.87 3.75
C ALA A 32 12.85 3.23 2.64
N GLY A 33 12.97 4.50 2.26
CA GLY A 33 13.93 4.98 1.26
C GLY A 33 13.45 4.85 -0.19
N TYR A 34 12.15 4.62 -0.40
CA TYR A 34 11.57 4.52 -1.73
C TYR A 34 10.83 5.81 -2.10
N ASP A 35 11.08 6.31 -3.31
CA ASP A 35 10.29 7.37 -3.95
C ASP A 35 9.38 6.73 -5.00
N LEU A 36 8.33 6.06 -4.53
CA LEU A 36 7.40 5.31 -5.36
C LEU A 36 5.96 5.57 -4.93
N GLU A 37 5.05 5.56 -5.90
CA GLU A 37 3.63 5.58 -5.58
C GLU A 37 3.23 4.28 -4.86
N PRO A 38 2.29 4.33 -3.91
CA PRO A 38 1.84 3.13 -3.18
C PRO A 38 1.47 1.94 -4.06
N LYS A 39 0.85 2.21 -5.23
CA LYS A 39 0.46 1.17 -6.18
C LYS A 39 1.67 0.47 -6.80
N GLU A 40 2.74 1.19 -7.10
CA GLU A 40 3.96 0.66 -7.70
C GLU A 40 4.74 -0.16 -6.66
N PHE A 41 4.85 0.37 -5.44
CA PHE A 41 5.47 -0.33 -4.33
C PHE A 41 4.78 -1.68 -4.05
N ILE A 42 3.44 -1.68 -3.95
CA ILE A 42 2.66 -2.91 -3.76
C ILE A 42 2.87 -3.87 -4.93
N PHE A 43 2.86 -3.39 -6.18
CA PHE A 43 3.09 -4.24 -7.34
C PHE A 43 4.49 -4.88 -7.32
N MET A 44 5.53 -4.11 -7.01
CA MET A 44 6.91 -4.60 -6.89
C MET A 44 7.02 -5.71 -5.84
N ILE A 45 6.47 -5.50 -4.65
CA ILE A 45 6.47 -6.51 -3.59
C ILE A 45 5.63 -7.73 -3.98
N MET A 46 4.47 -7.55 -4.62
CA MET A 46 3.66 -8.66 -5.12
C MET A 46 4.42 -9.56 -6.11
N GLN A 47 5.23 -8.98 -7.02
CA GLN A 47 6.06 -9.78 -7.93
C GLN A 47 7.13 -10.58 -7.17
N ARG A 48 7.75 -9.98 -6.15
CA ARG A 48 8.75 -10.65 -5.31
C ARG A 48 8.14 -11.78 -4.49
N VAL A 49 7.00 -11.54 -3.84
CA VAL A 49 6.33 -12.52 -2.97
C VAL A 49 5.70 -13.66 -3.80
N LYS A 50 5.13 -13.37 -4.97
CA LYS A 50 4.63 -14.43 -5.87
C LYS A 50 5.72 -15.40 -6.31
N LYS A 51 6.98 -14.95 -6.46
CA LYS A 51 8.11 -15.82 -6.81
C LYS A 51 8.62 -16.69 -5.65
N GLN A 52 8.13 -16.50 -4.42
CA GLN A 52 8.52 -17.30 -3.26
C GLN A 52 7.61 -18.52 -3.00
N ILE A 53 6.65 -18.80 -3.89
CA ILE A 53 5.92 -20.07 -3.93
C ILE A 53 6.55 -20.90 -5.04
N ASN A 54 7.64 -21.60 -4.75
CA ASN A 54 8.25 -22.63 -5.60
C ASN A 54 8.87 -23.69 -4.70
#